data_AF-X1SK04-F1
#
_entry.id   AF-X1SK04-F1
#
_cell.length_a   1.000
_cell.length_b   1.000
_cell.length_c   1.000
_cell.angle_alpha   90.00
_cell.angle_beta   90.00
_cell.angle_gamma   90.00
#
_symmetry.space_group_name_H-M   'P 1'
#
loop_
_entity.id
_entity.type
_entity.pdbx_description
1 polymer ?
#
loop_
_entity_poly.entity_id
_entity_poly.type
_entity_poly.pdbx_seq_one_letter_code
_entity_poly.pdbx_strand_id
1 'polypeptide(L)'
;YIKRGGPVNRNGKHLIFGINRRRAWQIVRECAERAGLPRLVNPETGRLHNVSPHRLRDAFAVHAIKVNDSGDGLRLLQEHLGHVSFNTTARYRKVAGEELKDWYDKLWKKEDKSDGA
;
A
#
# COMPACT_ATOMS: atom_id res chain seq x y z
N TYR A 1 -14.23 5.91 1.28
CA TYR A 1 -14.84 7.25 1.35
C TYR A 1 -14.44 7.94 2.64
N ILE A 2 -13.50 8.87 2.56
CA ILE A 2 -13.09 9.79 3.62
C ILE A 2 -14.22 10.82 3.77
N LYS A 3 -15.14 10.61 4.72
CA LYS A 3 -16.09 11.65 5.12
C LYS A 3 -15.55 12.34 6.38
N ARG A 4 -15.11 13.60 6.21
CA ARG A 4 -15.15 14.68 7.23
C ARG A 4 -14.31 14.53 8.51
N GLY A 5 -13.04 14.17 8.43
CA GLY A 5 -12.12 14.38 9.54
C GLY A 5 -10.81 14.92 9.03
N GLY A 6 -10.56 16.21 9.21
CA GLY A 6 -9.23 16.77 9.02
C GLY A 6 -8.21 16.11 9.96
N PRO A 7 -6.97 16.65 10.03
CA PRO A 7 -5.94 16.10 10.91
C PRO A 7 -6.47 15.88 12.33
N VAL A 8 -6.37 14.65 12.83
CA VAL A 8 -6.81 14.27 14.17
C VAL A 8 -5.83 14.88 15.18
N ASN A 9 -6.32 15.80 16.01
CA ASN A 9 -5.53 16.36 17.09
C ASN A 9 -5.42 15.35 18.24
N ARG A 10 -4.21 14.87 18.51
CA ARG A 10 -3.91 13.99 19.65
C ARG A 10 -2.72 14.57 20.41
N ASN A 11 -2.93 15.01 21.64
CA ASN A 11 -1.92 15.62 22.51
C ASN A 11 -1.14 16.77 21.82
N GLY A 12 -1.84 17.64 21.09
CA GLY A 12 -1.24 18.78 20.38
C GLY A 12 -0.59 18.42 19.02
N LYS A 13 -0.57 17.15 18.62
CA LYS A 13 -0.08 16.72 17.31
C LYS A 13 -1.25 16.48 16.36
N HIS A 14 -1.18 17.11 15.19
CA HIS A 14 -2.14 16.93 14.10
C HIS A 14 -1.72 15.72 13.24
N LEU A 15 -2.42 14.60 13.41
CA LEU A 15 -2.14 13.37 12.68
C LEU A 15 -3.07 13.24 11.48
N ILE A 16 -2.54 12.93 10.30
CA ILE A 16 -3.38 12.64 9.10
C ILE A 16 -4.33 11.47 9.39
N PHE A 17 -3.84 10.47 10.13
CA PHE A 17 -4.63 9.37 10.65
C PHE A 17 -4.41 9.26 12.15
N GLY A 18 -5.49 9.28 12.95
CA GLY A 18 -5.44 9.13 14.41
C GLY A 18 -5.10 7.72 14.90
N ILE A 19 -4.40 6.91 14.10
CA ILE A 19 -4.12 5.49 14.39
C ILE A 19 -2.66 5.31 14.82
N ASN A 20 -2.43 4.45 15.81
CA ASN A 20 -1.09 4.01 16.17
C ASN A 20 -0.70 2.74 15.38
N ARG A 21 0.59 2.40 15.37
CA ARG A 21 1.11 1.20 14.67
C ARG A 21 0.39 -0.09 15.06
N ARG A 22 0.09 -0.26 16.36
CA ARG A 22 -0.62 -1.44 16.86
C ARG A 22 -2.03 -1.54 16.28
N ARG A 23 -2.75 -0.41 16.20
CA ARG A 23 -4.09 -0.33 15.63
C ARG A 23 -4.07 -0.58 14.12
N ALA A 24 -3.08 -0.06 13.41
CA ALA A 24 -2.91 -0.35 11.98
C ALA A 24 -2.67 -1.86 11.74
N TRP A 25 -1.84 -2.50 12.56
CA TRP A 25 -1.65 -3.96 12.53
C TRP A 25 -2.93 -4.73 12.81
N GLN A 26 -3.68 -4.33 13.83
CA GLN A 26 -4.94 -4.96 14.17
C GLN A 26 -5.95 -4.87 13.01
N ILE A 27 -6.13 -3.68 12.43
CA ILE A 27 -7.04 -3.47 11.30
C ILE A 27 -6.65 -4.37 10.12
N VAL A 28 -5.37 -4.41 9.76
CA VAL A 28 -4.90 -5.25 8.65
C VAL A 28 -5.16 -6.73 8.91
N ARG A 29 -4.90 -7.19 10.14
CA ARG A 29 -5.18 -8.57 10.53
C ARG A 29 -6.67 -8.91 10.43
N GLU A 30 -7.54 -8.07 10.98
CA GLU A 30 -8.99 -8.26 10.93
C GLU A 30 -9.51 -8.26 9.49
N CYS A 31 -8.99 -7.40 8.62
CA CYS A 31 -9.32 -7.41 7.20
C CYS A 31 -8.87 -8.71 6.51
N ALA A 32 -7.68 -9.20 6.82
CA ALA A 32 -7.19 -10.45 6.25
C ALA A 32 -8.03 -11.67 6.69
N GLU A 33 -8.41 -11.72 7.96
CA GLU A 33 -9.31 -12.75 8.50
C GLU A 33 -10.67 -12.71 7.80
N ARG A 34 -11.26 -11.51 7.63
CA ARG A 34 -12.53 -11.33 6.91
C ARG A 34 -12.45 -11.69 5.42
N ALA A 35 -11.30 -11.51 4.80
CA ALA A 35 -11.04 -11.90 3.42
C ALA A 35 -10.70 -13.38 3.26
N GLY A 36 -10.67 -14.16 4.35
CA GLY A 36 -10.33 -15.59 4.30
C GLY A 36 -8.86 -15.87 3.98
N LEU A 37 -7.97 -14.88 4.14
CA LEU A 37 -6.55 -15.07 3.85
C LEU A 37 -5.91 -16.02 4.88
N PRO A 38 -5.17 -17.04 4.42
CA PRO A 38 -4.52 -17.98 5.32
C PRO A 38 -3.41 -17.30 6.13
N ARG A 39 -3.06 -17.91 7.27
CA ARG A 39 -1.88 -17.50 8.01
C ARG A 39 -0.64 -17.71 7.15
N LEU A 40 0.25 -16.74 7.16
CA LEU A 40 1.51 -16.77 6.43
C LEU A 40 2.53 -17.56 7.23
N VAL A 41 3.27 -18.45 6.58
CA VAL A 41 4.40 -19.14 7.19
C VAL A 41 5.67 -18.36 6.85
N ASN A 42 6.47 -18.02 7.86
CA ASN A 42 7.80 -17.48 7.61
C ASN A 42 8.70 -18.65 7.15
N PRO A 43 9.25 -18.61 5.91
CA PRO A 43 10.04 -19.72 5.37
C PRO A 43 11.36 -19.95 6.12
N GLU A 44 11.92 -18.93 6.76
CA GLU A 44 13.20 -19.02 7.49
C GLU A 44 13.04 -19.59 8.91
N THR A 45 11.87 -19.39 9.52
CA THR A 45 11.64 -19.75 10.93
C THR A 45 10.54 -20.79 11.13
N GLY A 46 9.80 -21.13 10.09
CA GLY A 46 8.61 -22.00 10.13
C GLY A 46 7.44 -21.43 10.95
N ARG A 47 7.55 -20.20 11.46
CA ARG A 47 6.54 -19.63 12.36
C ARG A 47 5.34 -19.12 11.57
N LEU A 48 4.16 -19.34 12.14
CA LEU A 48 2.91 -18.77 11.64
C LEU A 48 2.82 -17.30 12.02
N HIS A 49 2.54 -16.47 11.02
CA HIS A 49 2.33 -15.03 11.13
C HIS A 49 1.02 -14.62 10.48
N ASN A 50 0.41 -13.56 11.01
CA ASN A 50 -0.73 -12.93 10.36
C ASN A 50 -0.25 -11.99 9.26
N VAL A 51 -1.16 -11.64 8.35
CA VAL A 51 -0.95 -10.54 7.41
C VAL A 51 -0.66 -9.26 8.20
N SER A 52 0.35 -8.52 7.78
CA SER A 52 0.78 -7.28 8.41
C SER A 52 0.95 -6.17 7.37
N PRO A 53 0.94 -4.88 7.77
CA PRO A 53 1.15 -3.77 6.84
C PRO A 53 2.44 -3.91 6.01
N HIS A 54 3.52 -4.43 6.60
CA HIS A 54 4.78 -4.63 5.87
C HIS A 54 4.66 -5.73 4.83
N ARG A 55 4.02 -6.86 5.16
CA ARG A 55 3.81 -7.95 4.21
C ARG A 55 2.88 -7.56 3.07
N LEU A 56 1.85 -6.75 3.33
CA LEU A 56 1.00 -6.17 2.29
C LEU A 56 1.80 -5.26 1.35
N ARG A 57 2.69 -4.43 1.91
CA ARG A 57 3.58 -3.58 1.12
C ARG A 57 4.54 -4.39 0.25
N ASP A 58 5.11 -5.47 0.78
CA ASP A 58 5.99 -6.35 0.00
C ASP A 58 5.23 -7.05 -1.12
N ALA A 59 4.03 -7.57 -0.83
CA ALA A 59 3.16 -8.19 -1.82
C ALA A 59 2.78 -7.20 -2.92
N PHE A 60 2.45 -5.95 -2.55
CA PHE A 60 2.19 -4.87 -3.50
C PHE A 60 3.39 -4.58 -4.39
N ALA A 61 4.61 -4.50 -3.81
CA ALA A 61 5.82 -4.26 -4.58
C ALA A 61 6.12 -5.37 -5.58
N VAL A 62 6.00 -6.63 -5.14
CA VAL A 62 6.17 -7.80 -6.02
C VAL A 62 5.11 -7.80 -7.12
N HIS A 63 3.85 -7.51 -6.79
CA HIS A 63 2.77 -7.43 -7.78
C HIS A 63 3.02 -6.32 -8.82
N ALA A 64 3.38 -5.12 -8.35
CA ALA A 64 3.67 -4.00 -9.23
C ALA A 64 4.81 -4.31 -10.22
N ILE A 65 5.89 -4.93 -9.76
CA ILE A 65 7.00 -5.36 -10.63
C ILE A 65 6.53 -6.41 -11.63
N LYS A 66 5.73 -7.39 -11.22
CA LYS A 66 5.18 -8.41 -12.12
C LYS A 66 4.29 -7.83 -13.22
N VAL A 67 3.50 -6.80 -12.88
CA VAL A 67 2.57 -6.17 -13.83
C VAL A 67 3.30 -5.24 -14.79
N ASN A 68 4.34 -4.54 -14.33
CA ASN A 68 5.10 -3.56 -15.11
C ASN A 68 6.54 -3.43 -14.59
N ASP A 69 7.49 -4.10 -15.26
CA ASP A 69 8.92 -4.08 -14.96
C ASP A 69 9.70 -2.98 -15.71
N SER A 70 9.00 -2.08 -16.41
CA SER A 70 9.64 -0.96 -17.10
C SER A 70 10.31 0.02 -16.13
N GLY A 71 11.36 0.71 -16.58
CA GLY A 71 12.09 1.69 -15.76
C GLY A 71 11.20 2.79 -15.16
N ASP A 72 10.16 3.20 -15.90
CA ASP A 72 9.15 4.15 -15.40
C ASP A 72 8.22 3.52 -14.35
N GLY A 73 7.84 2.25 -14.52
CA GLY A 73 7.07 1.50 -13.52
C GLY A 73 7.82 1.34 -12.21
N LEU A 74 9.13 1.08 -12.28
CA LEU A 74 10.00 1.00 -11.10
C LEU A 74 10.16 2.35 -10.40
N ARG A 75 10.28 3.45 -11.15
CA ARG A 75 10.32 4.81 -10.57
C ARG A 75 9.02 5.15 -9.83
N LEU A 76 7.87 4.85 -10.44
CA LEU A 76 6.55 5.09 -9.81
C LEU A 76 6.33 4.21 -8.58
N LEU A 77 6.80 2.95 -8.61
CA LEU A 77 6.77 2.07 -7.45
C LEU A 77 7.64 2.63 -6.31
N GLN A 78 8.84 3.13 -6.62
CA GLN A 78 9.71 3.78 -5.64
C GLN A 78 9.08 5.05 -5.05
N GLU A 79 8.43 5.87 -5.87
CA GLU A 79 7.66 7.04 -5.41
C GLU A 79 6.50 6.65 -4.48
N HIS A 80 5.79 5.57 -4.80
CA HIS A 80 4.67 5.07 -4.01
C HIS A 80 5.12 4.46 -2.68
N LEU A 81 6.23 3.73 -2.68
CA LEU A 81 6.79 3.10 -1.48
C LEU A 81 7.51 4.15 -0.62
N GLY A 82 8.07 5.20 -1.20
CA GLY A 82 8.73 6.28 -0.48
C GLY A 82 10.18 5.92 -0.13
N HIS A 83 11.04 6.93 -0.30
CA HIS A 83 12.50 6.98 -0.07
C HIS A 83 13.32 6.52 -1.29
N VAL A 84 14.13 7.37 -1.94
CA VAL A 84 15.29 8.08 -1.37
C VAL A 84 15.50 9.44 -2.08
N SER A 85 15.59 10.52 -1.30
CA SER A 85 15.87 11.92 -1.71
C SER A 85 14.75 12.67 -2.44
N PHE A 86 13.86 13.28 -1.67
CA PHE A 86 12.84 14.21 -2.19
C PHE A 86 12.88 15.53 -1.43
N ASN A 87 13.95 16.29 -1.65
CA ASN A 87 14.20 17.56 -1.00
C ASN A 87 13.29 18.72 -1.49
N THR A 88 12.05 18.47 -1.95
CA THR A 88 11.13 19.55 -2.39
C THR A 88 9.66 19.09 -2.54
N THR A 89 8.89 19.22 -1.46
CA THR A 89 7.50 18.72 -1.31
C THR A 89 6.42 19.52 -2.07
N ALA A 90 6.74 20.68 -2.67
CA ALA A 90 5.71 21.56 -3.25
C ALA A 90 5.41 21.31 -4.75
N ARG A 91 6.37 20.80 -5.53
CA ARG A 91 6.25 20.77 -7.00
C ARG A 91 5.47 19.57 -7.57
N TYR A 92 5.36 18.48 -6.81
CA TYR A 92 4.82 17.21 -7.31
C TYR A 92 3.34 16.96 -7.01
N ARG A 93 2.71 17.78 -6.17
CA ARG A 93 1.32 17.58 -5.73
C ARG A 93 0.30 17.58 -6.89
N LYS A 94 0.61 18.25 -8.01
CA LYS A 94 -0.34 18.41 -9.13
C LYS A 94 -0.10 17.44 -10.29
N VAL A 95 1.17 17.12 -10.61
CA VAL A 95 1.51 16.27 -11.77
C VAL A 95 1.56 14.79 -11.40
N ALA A 96 2.10 14.44 -10.23
CA ALA A 96 2.17 13.04 -9.81
C ALA A 96 0.79 12.46 -9.45
N GLY A 97 -0.19 13.29 -9.09
CA GLY A 97 -1.49 12.81 -8.61
C GLY A 97 -2.29 12.05 -9.68
N GLU A 98 -2.33 12.55 -10.91
CA GLU A 98 -3.08 11.93 -12.01
C GLU A 98 -2.31 10.72 -12.58
N GLU A 99 -1.02 10.88 -12.88
CA GLU A 99 -0.20 9.78 -13.41
C GLU A 99 -0.08 8.60 -12.44
N LEU A 100 0.10 8.87 -11.13
CA LEU A 100 0.18 7.83 -10.11
C LEU A 100 -1.17 7.12 -9.93
N LYS A 101 -2.28 7.85 -10.04
CA LYS A 101 -3.62 7.28 -9.96
C LYS A 101 -3.89 6.38 -11.15
N ASP A 102 -3.60 6.84 -12.37
CA ASP A 102 -3.78 6.05 -13.59
C ASP A 102 -2.90 4.79 -13.58
N TRP A 103 -1.67 4.91 -13.09
CA TRP A 103 -0.78 3.76 -12.91
C TRP A 103 -1.31 2.77 -11.87
N TYR A 104 -1.79 3.25 -10.73
CA TYR A 104 -2.42 2.42 -9.70
C TYR A 104 -3.65 1.69 -10.26
N ASP A 105 -4.51 2.38 -11.00
CA ASP A 105 -5.69 1.77 -11.64
C ASP A 105 -5.29 0.68 -12.65
N LYS A 106 -4.19 0.86 -13.38
CA LYS A 106 -3.65 -0.15 -14.31
C LYS A 106 -3.14 -1.41 -13.60
N LEU A 107 -2.64 -1.30 -12.36
CA LEU A 107 -2.20 -2.47 -11.59
C LEU A 107 -3.32 -3.49 -11.31
N TRP A 108 -4.56 -3.00 -11.23
CA TRP A 108 -5.72 -3.83 -10.90
C TRP A 108 -6.57 -4.21 -12.12
N LYS A 109 -6.47 -3.48 -13.24
CA LYS A 109 -7.27 -3.73 -14.46
C LYS A 109 -6.87 -4.98 -15.27
N LYS A 110 -5.68 -5.56 -15.04
CA LYS A 110 -5.14 -6.64 -15.88
C LYS A 110 -5.56 -8.05 -15.42
N GLU A 111 -6.04 -8.19 -14.19
CA GLU A 111 -6.46 -9.49 -13.60
C GLU A 111 -7.94 -9.83 -13.87
N ASP A 112 -8.76 -8.90 -14.36
CA ASP A 112 -10.18 -9.15 -14.69
C ASP A 112 -10.41 -9.94 -16.00
N LYS A 113 -9.35 -10.52 -16.61
CA LYS A 113 -9.43 -11.35 -17.82
C LYS A 113 -8.72 -12.70 -17.67
N SER A 114 -9.15 -13.50 -16.69
CA SER A 114 -9.06 -14.96 -16.78
C SER A 114 -9.92 -15.55 -15.67
N ASP A 115 -11.16 -15.90 -16.00
CA ASP A 115 -11.91 -17.05 -15.46
C ASP A 115 -13.28 -17.05 -16.14
N GLY A 116 -13.29 -17.60 -17.35
CA GLY A 116 -14.45 -17.68 -18.23
C GLY A 116 -14.14 -18.54 -19.45
N ALA A 117 -13.77 -19.80 -19.21
CA ALA A 117 -13.82 -20.91 -20.16
C ALA A 117 -13.86 -22.22 -19.38
#